data_AF-A0A1H4XT02-F1
#
_entry.id   AF-A0A1H4XT02-F1
#
_cell.length_a   1.000
_cell.length_b   1.000
_cell.length_c   1.000
_cell.angle_alpha   90.00
_cell.angle_beta   90.00
_cell.angle_gamma   90.00
#
_symmetry.space_group_name_H-M   'P 1'
#
loop_
_entity.id
_entity.type
_entity.pdbx_description
1 polymer ?
#
loop_
_entity_poly.entity_id
_entity_poly.type
_entity_poly.pdbx_seq_one_letter_code
_entity_poly.pdbx_strand_id
1 'polypeptide(L)'
;MNRRAVVVAAEWIGAVVGVVLAVWCWNHAQVTSEFGPVAPSAPSFVGTEYSGSWIAVAAGLVTVAGLLVIDSVRRFRHGPAGEPAEPSPSPEDVGLADGVGPGTVEHRGTE
;
A
#
# COMPACT_ATOMS: atom_id res chain seq x y z
N MET A 1 2.34 -16.48 14.97
CA MET A 1 3.09 -15.36 14.37
C MET A 1 2.11 -14.26 13.99
N ASN A 2 2.38 -13.01 14.36
CA ASN A 2 1.41 -11.91 14.17
C ASN A 2 1.20 -11.66 12.67
N ARG A 3 -0.02 -11.86 12.16
CA ARG A 3 -0.34 -11.71 10.72
C ARG A 3 0.15 -10.38 10.14
N ARG A 4 0.11 -9.31 10.94
CA ARG A 4 0.64 -7.99 10.58
C ARG A 4 2.15 -8.01 10.32
N ALA A 5 2.93 -8.62 11.22
CA ALA A 5 4.38 -8.73 11.07
C ALA A 5 4.75 -9.54 9.81
N VAL A 6 3.98 -10.60 9.50
CA VAL A 6 4.18 -11.38 8.27
C VAL A 6 3.95 -10.52 7.03
N VAL A 7 2.87 -9.75 6.98
CA VAL A 7 2.57 -8.92 5.81
C VAL A 7 3.61 -7.82 5.63
N VAL A 8 3.98 -7.14 6.71
CA VAL A 8 5.04 -6.11 6.66
C VAL A 8 6.36 -6.72 6.18
N ALA A 9 6.74 -7.90 6.68
CA ALA A 9 7.94 -8.59 6.21
C ALA A 9 7.85 -8.92 4.71
N ALA A 10 6.68 -9.39 4.24
CA ALA A 10 6.46 -9.68 2.83
C ALA A 10 6.53 -8.42 1.95
N GLU A 11 5.99 -7.28 2.40
CA GLU A 11 6.10 -6.00 1.70
C GLU A 11 7.55 -5.55 1.56
N TRP A 12 8.35 -5.66 2.62
CA TRP A 12 9.77 -5.33 2.59
C TRP A 12 10.57 -6.25 1.68
N ILE A 13 10.33 -7.57 1.77
CA ILE A 13 10.97 -8.54 0.87
C ILE A 13 10.60 -8.22 -0.58
N GLY A 14 9.33 -7.95 -0.86
CA GLY A 14 8.85 -7.58 -2.20
C GLY A 14 9.51 -6.29 -2.71
N ALA A 15 9.66 -5.28 -1.86
CA ALA A 15 10.33 -4.03 -2.21
C ALA A 15 11.81 -4.26 -2.57
N VAL A 16 12.54 -5.02 -1.75
CA VAL A 16 13.95 -5.36 -2.01
C VAL A 16 14.09 -6.15 -3.31
N VAL A 17 13.26 -7.18 -3.51
CA VAL A 17 13.26 -7.98 -4.74
C VAL A 17 12.94 -7.09 -5.96
N GLY A 18 11.97 -6.19 -5.84
CA GLY A 18 11.63 -5.23 -6.89
C GLY A 18 12.82 -4.35 -7.28
N VAL A 19 13.56 -3.82 -6.30
CA VAL A 19 14.77 -3.01 -6.54
C VAL A 19 15.87 -3.83 -7.22
N VAL A 20 16.13 -5.05 -6.74
CA VAL A 20 17.14 -5.94 -7.35
C VAL A 20 16.80 -6.23 -8.81
N LEU A 21 15.53 -6.54 -9.09
CA LEU A 21 15.06 -6.77 -10.47
C LEU A 21 15.12 -5.50 -11.32
N ALA A 22 14.87 -4.32 -10.75
CA ALA A 22 15.00 -3.06 -11.48
C ALA A 22 16.45 -2.80 -11.90
N VAL A 23 17.42 -3.03 -11.00
CA VAL A 23 18.85 -2.94 -11.32
C VAL A 23 19.23 -3.96 -12.38
N TRP A 24 18.72 -5.19 -12.29
CA TRP A 24 18.94 -6.20 -13.31
C TRP A 24 18.40 -5.77 -14.68
N CYS A 25 17.17 -5.27 -14.74
CA CYS A 25 16.57 -4.73 -15.97
C CYS A 25 17.38 -3.56 -16.54
N TRP A 26 17.89 -2.67 -15.68
CA TRP A 26 18.75 -1.57 -16.10
C TRP A 26 20.04 -2.04 -16.77
N ASN A 27 20.68 -3.07 -16.21
CA ASN A 27 21.89 -3.66 -16.82
C ASN A 27 21.59 -4.29 -18.18
N HIS A 28 20.43 -4.94 -18.34
CA HIS A 28 19.99 -5.50 -19.63
C HIS A 28 19.47 -4.46 -20.61
N ALA A 29 19.18 -3.25 -20.15
CA ALA A 29 18.73 -2.18 -21.04
C ALA A 29 19.85 -1.66 -21.95
N GLN A 30 21.12 -1.88 -21.60
CA GLN A 30 22.25 -1.30 -22.31
C GLN A 30 22.87 -2.32 -23.28
N VAL A 31 22.95 -1.95 -24.56
CA VAL A 31 23.71 -2.69 -25.57
C VAL A 31 24.81 -1.77 -26.09
N THR A 32 26.06 -2.16 -25.86
CA THR A 32 27.23 -1.44 -26.38
C THR A 32 27.71 -2.12 -27.66
N SER A 33 27.72 -1.37 -28.76
CA SER A 33 28.19 -1.83 -30.06
C SER A 33 29.39 -1.00 -30.49
N GLU A 34 30.48 -1.67 -30.84
CA GLU A 34 31.65 -1.02 -31.42
C GLU A 34 31.48 -0.93 -32.94
N PHE A 35 31.63 0.28 -33.46
CA PHE A 35 31.56 0.57 -34.88
C PHE A 35 32.96 0.90 -35.40
N GLY A 36 33.36 0.21 -36.46
CA GLY A 36 34.66 0.42 -37.11
C GLY A 36 34.79 1.81 -37.75
N PRO A 37 36.00 2.18 -38.18
CA PRO A 37 36.28 3.46 -38.81
C PRO A 37 35.40 3.70 -40.05
N VAL A 38 34.68 4.83 -40.08
CA VAL A 38 33.88 5.26 -41.24
C VAL A 38 34.72 5.79 -42.40
N ALA A 39 36.01 6.07 -42.17
CA ALA A 39 36.98 6.47 -43.18
C ALA A 39 38.39 5.97 -42.79
N PRO A 40 39.35 5.86 -43.75
CA PRO A 40 40.68 5.26 -43.55
C PRO A 40 41.58 5.93 -42.48
N SER A 41 41.15 7.03 -41.86
CA SER A 41 41.86 7.75 -40.80
C SER A 41 40.95 8.23 -39.66
N ALA A 42 39.70 7.77 -39.63
CA ALA A 42 38.75 8.13 -38.58
C ALA A 42 38.90 7.20 -37.36
N PRO A 43 38.73 7.70 -36.12
CA PRO A 43 38.68 6.84 -34.95
C PRO A 43 37.46 5.90 -34.98
N SER A 44 37.53 4.75 -34.30
CA SER A 44 36.37 3.92 -34.02
C SER A 44 35.41 4.63 -33.05
N PHE A 45 34.14 4.25 -33.09
CA PHE A 45 33.09 4.81 -32.23
C PHE A 45 32.39 3.70 -31.47
N VAL A 46 32.04 3.96 -30.21
CA VAL A 46 31.20 3.07 -29.41
C VAL A 46 29.83 3.71 -29.27
N GLY A 47 28.80 3.03 -29.77
CA GLY A 47 27.40 3.42 -29.56
C GLY A 47 26.81 2.65 -28.38
N THR A 48 26.09 3.36 -27.50
CA THR A 48 25.27 2.72 -26.47
C THR A 48 23.80 2.86 -26.85
N GLU A 49 23.16 1.75 -27.16
CA GLU A 49 21.73 1.69 -27.38
C GLU A 49 21.03 1.32 -26.08
N TYR A 50 19.88 1.98 -25.84
CA TYR A 50 19.06 1.76 -24.66
C TYR A 50 17.72 1.16 -25.06
N SER A 51 17.39 0.00 -24.50
CA SER A 51 16.09 -0.62 -24.70
C SER A 51 15.03 0.07 -23.83
N GLY A 52 14.11 0.78 -24.48
CA GLY A 52 12.98 1.43 -23.81
C GLY A 52 12.10 0.45 -23.03
N SER A 53 11.93 -0.79 -23.52
CA SER A 53 11.14 -1.82 -22.83
C SER A 53 11.77 -2.24 -21.51
N TRP A 54 13.08 -2.47 -21.47
CA TRP A 54 13.80 -2.79 -20.24
C TRP A 54 13.77 -1.63 -19.24
N ILE A 55 13.90 -0.39 -19.73
CA ILE A 55 13.78 0.82 -18.91
C ILE A 55 12.37 0.96 -18.32
N ALA A 56 11.33 0.72 -19.12
CA ALA A 56 9.95 0.80 -18.67
C ALA A 56 9.64 -0.23 -17.57
N VAL A 57 10.12 -1.47 -17.71
CA VAL A 57 10.01 -2.50 -16.68
C VAL A 57 10.76 -2.10 -15.41
N ALA A 58 11.99 -1.58 -15.53
CA ALA A 58 12.75 -1.09 -14.38
C ALA A 58 12.01 0.04 -13.63
N ALA A 59 11.45 1.02 -14.36
CA ALA A 59 10.68 2.11 -13.77
C ALA A 59 9.41 1.61 -13.06
N GLY A 60 8.71 0.65 -13.67
CA GLY A 60 7.54 0.00 -13.06
C GLY A 60 7.90 -0.72 -11.76
N LEU A 61 9.00 -1.47 -11.74
CA LEU A 61 9.49 -2.16 -10.55
C LEU A 61 9.87 -1.20 -9.42
N VAL A 62 10.56 -0.10 -9.73
CA VAL A 62 10.88 0.95 -8.75
C VAL A 62 9.60 1.56 -8.17
N THR A 63 8.60 1.80 -9.01
CA THR A 63 7.30 2.36 -8.58
C THR A 63 6.59 1.41 -7.62
N VAL A 64 6.47 0.13 -7.98
CA VAL A 64 5.86 -0.90 -7.12
C VAL A 64 6.62 -1.05 -5.81
N ALA A 65 7.96 -1.09 -5.84
CA ALA A 65 8.78 -1.16 -4.63
C ALA A 65 8.54 0.05 -3.71
N GLY A 66 8.45 1.26 -4.27
CA GLY A 66 8.11 2.47 -3.52
C GLY A 66 6.73 2.38 -2.87
N LEU A 67 5.73 1.87 -3.58
CA LEU A 67 4.38 1.67 -3.03
C LEU A 67 4.36 0.65 -1.88
N LEU A 68 5.11 -0.44 -1.99
CA LEU A 68 5.23 -1.43 -0.91
C LEU A 68 5.86 -0.83 0.35
N VAL A 69 6.90 -0.01 0.20
CA VAL A 69 7.49 0.72 1.32
C VAL A 69 6.46 1.66 1.96
N ILE A 70 5.72 2.43 1.15
CA ILE A 70 4.68 3.35 1.65
C ILE A 70 3.58 2.58 2.40
N ASP A 71 3.08 1.46 1.89
CA ASP A 71 2.04 0.68 2.58
C ASP A 71 2.55 0.08 3.90
N SER A 72 3.81 -0.38 3.92
CA SER A 72 4.42 -0.89 5.15
C SER A 72 4.46 0.19 6.24
N VAL A 73 4.89 1.41 5.90
CA VAL A 73 4.90 2.57 6.81
C VAL A 73 3.48 2.92 7.24
N ARG A 74 2.51 2.90 6.32
CA ARG A 74 1.09 3.13 6.65
C ARG A 74 0.58 2.13 7.67
N ARG A 75 0.87 0.84 7.52
CA ARG A 75 0.49 -0.22 8.48
C ARG A 75 1.16 -0.08 9.84
N PHE A 76 2.41 0.40 9.87
CA PHE A 76 3.08 0.70 11.14
C PHE A 76 2.43 1.87 11.89
N ARG A 77 1.99 2.91 11.17
CA ARG A 77 1.36 4.09 11.78
C ARG A 77 -0.07 3.84 12.24
N HIS A 78 -0.83 3.02 11.53
CA HIS A 78 -2.16 2.57 11.96
C HIS A 78 -1.99 1.37 12.91
N GLY A 79 -1.56 1.65 14.14
CA GLY A 79 -1.68 0.75 15.29
C GLY A 79 -3.13 0.26 15.47
N PRO A 80 -3.40 -0.75 16.32
CA PRO A 80 -4.69 -1.46 16.40
C PRO A 80 -5.82 -0.46 16.26
N ALA A 81 -6.70 -0.69 15.28
CA ALA A 81 -7.89 0.12 15.08
C ALA A 81 -8.42 0.40 16.47
N GLY A 82 -8.48 1.68 16.84
CA GLY A 82 -9.04 2.09 18.12
C GLY A 82 -10.30 1.28 18.29
N GLU A 83 -10.38 0.63 19.45
CA GLU A 83 -11.60 0.02 19.96
C GLU A 83 -12.78 0.79 19.36
N PRO A 84 -13.67 0.18 18.55
CA PRO A 84 -14.83 0.91 18.07
C PRO A 84 -15.44 1.54 19.30
N ALA A 85 -15.42 2.87 19.36
CA ALA A 85 -15.89 3.61 20.52
C ALA A 85 -17.21 2.96 20.90
N GLU A 86 -17.26 2.33 22.08
CA GLU A 86 -18.48 1.72 22.56
C GLU A 86 -19.59 2.73 22.30
N PRO A 87 -20.70 2.33 21.65
CA PRO A 87 -21.75 3.27 21.35
C PRO A 87 -22.13 3.94 22.67
N SER A 88 -21.92 5.26 22.74
CA SER A 88 -22.30 6.04 23.91
C SER A 88 -23.76 5.70 24.18
N PRO A 89 -24.13 5.25 25.39
CA PRO A 89 -25.48 4.80 25.66
C PRO A 89 -26.43 5.92 25.28
N SER A 90 -27.34 5.61 24.35
CA SER A 90 -28.37 6.54 23.92
C SER A 90 -29.24 6.89 25.14
N PRO A 91 -29.75 8.13 25.27
CA PRO A 91 -30.63 8.50 26.39
C PRO A 91 -31.90 7.63 26.48
N GLU A 92 -32.28 6.93 25.40
CA GLU A 92 -33.36 5.96 25.36
C GLU A 92 -33.08 4.65 26.13
N ASP A 93 -31.81 4.21 26.20
CA ASP A 93 -31.41 3.02 26.97
C ASP A 93 -31.37 3.31 28.48
N VAL A 94 -31.11 4.56 28.86
CA VAL A 94 -31.15 5.03 30.25
C VAL A 94 -32.59 5.16 30.74
N GLY A 95 -33.52 5.57 29.86
CA GLY A 95 -34.95 5.70 30.19
C GLY A 95 -35.68 4.36 30.35
N LEU A 96 -35.19 3.30 29.71
CA LEU A 96 -35.78 1.96 29.83
C LEU A 96 -35.54 1.33 31.22
N ALA A 97 -34.50 1.77 31.94
CA ALA A 97 -34.18 1.30 33.28
C ALA A 97 -35.04 1.95 34.39
N ASP A 98 -35.70 3.09 34.12
CA ASP A 98 -36.39 3.89 35.15
C ASP A 98 -37.86 3.51 35.39
N GLY A 99 -38.35 2.43 34.79
CA GLY A 99 -39.52 1.69 35.30
C GLY A 99 -40.84 2.46 35.45
N VAL A 100 -41.04 3.61 34.82
CA VAL A 100 -42.34 4.32 34.82
C VAL A 100 -43.13 3.91 33.57
N GLY A 101 -43.87 2.81 33.70
CA GLY A 101 -44.86 2.38 32.70
C GLY A 101 -46.02 3.38 32.57
N PRO A 102 -46.71 3.45 31.41
CA PRO A 102 -47.85 4.33 31.22
C PRO A 102 -49.00 3.85 32.12
N GLY A 103 -49.35 4.68 33.11
CA GLY A 103 -50.48 4.42 34.00
C GLY A 103 -51.78 4.25 33.19
N THR A 104 -52.38 3.08 33.27
CA THR A 104 -53.75 2.83 32.83
C THR A 104 -54.69 3.71 33.66
N VAL A 105 -55.24 4.76 33.03
CA VAL A 105 -56.32 5.57 33.60
C VAL A 105 -57.59 4.74 33.58
N GLU A 106 -57.94 4.13 34.72
CA GLU A 106 -59.26 3.54 34.90
C GLU A 106 -60.30 4.65 35.01
N HIS A 107 -61.13 4.78 33.97
CA HIS A 107 -62.37 5.54 34.03
C HIS A 107 -63.38 4.79 34.92
N ARG A 108 -63.29 5.04 36.23
CA ARG A 108 -64.38 4.70 37.16
C ARG A 108 -65.58 5.58 36.84
N GLY A 109 -66.60 4.98 36.24
CA GLY A 109 -67.90 5.61 36.05
C GLY A 109 -68.50 6.05 37.38
N THR A 110 -69.02 7.26 37.41
CA THR A 110 -69.94 7.74 38.44
C THR A 110 -71.26 8.02 37.76
N GLU A 111 -72.28 7.44 38.38
CA GLU A 111 -73.72 7.51 38.12
C GLU A 111 -74.26 8.94 38.09
#